data_AF-A0A1B6CT49-F1
#
_entry.id   AF-A0A1B6CT49-F1
#
_cell.length_a   1.000
_cell.length_b   1.000
_cell.length_c   1.000
_cell.angle_alpha   90.00
_cell.angle_beta   90.00
_cell.angle_gamma   90.00
#
_symmetry.space_group_name_H-M   'P 1'
#
loop_
_entity.id
_entity.type
_entity.pdbx_description
1 polymer ?
#
loop_
_entity_poly.entity_id
_entity_poly.type
_entity_poly.pdbx_seq_one_letter_code
_entity_poly.pdbx_strand_id
1 'polypeptide(L)'
;MSIIRATRPENIVCEQQAKFIQDRISNVENNFAQLCSTFAAYSRKTARNVQVQRLDLRVVKELSQYDDICRHAKDEVKNIFSARERELSRQRNLERVRERNPRNRAQITTAESELVKASAEVTRNQSALQEQVDIFEKKKLHDIKLILLDFIKTELAFHSKTIELYTEAYKYISEINEQEDLEEFRAVLKMPKTMSRLETVKRTSFGGSSLQSIANLFSTPQKMQGKNISGIPMSSKSSTDDLIESLPTLDSEMSTREESDKSSTSSDSPRITFCK
;
A
#
# COMPACT_ATOMS: atom_id res chain seq x y z
N MET A 1 -58.56 10.77 -50.95
CA MET A 1 -57.44 10.92 -50.01
C MET A 1 -57.99 11.39 -48.68
N SER A 2 -58.11 10.49 -47.71
CA SER A 2 -58.64 10.81 -46.38
C SER A 2 -57.50 11.28 -45.49
N ILE A 3 -57.43 12.59 -45.21
CA ILE A 3 -56.47 13.16 -44.27
C ILE A 3 -56.94 12.80 -42.86
N ILE A 4 -56.32 11.78 -42.27
CA ILE A 4 -56.52 11.40 -40.86
C ILE A 4 -55.95 12.53 -40.01
N ARG A 5 -56.82 13.43 -39.52
CA ARG A 5 -56.45 14.39 -38.46
C ARG A 5 -56.35 13.63 -37.15
N ALA A 6 -55.13 13.41 -36.67
CA ALA A 6 -54.87 12.94 -35.31
C ALA A 6 -55.59 13.84 -34.30
N THR A 7 -56.26 13.23 -33.32
CA THR A 7 -57.11 13.94 -32.36
C THR A 7 -56.26 14.56 -31.23
N ARG A 8 -56.66 15.75 -30.75
CA ARG A 8 -55.97 16.52 -29.68
C ARG A 8 -55.47 15.72 -28.46
N PRO A 9 -56.19 14.70 -27.92
CA PRO A 9 -55.68 13.85 -26.83
C PRO A 9 -54.56 12.89 -27.22
N GLU A 10 -54.48 12.43 -28.48
CA GLU A 10 -53.36 11.60 -28.96
C GLU A 10 -52.05 12.40 -29.02
N ASN A 11 -52.17 13.70 -29.32
CA ASN A 11 -51.04 14.62 -29.37
C ASN A 11 -50.41 14.87 -27.98
N ILE A 12 -51.26 14.94 -26.93
CA ILE A 12 -50.81 15.14 -25.53
C ILE A 12 -50.09 13.91 -24.99
N VAL A 13 -50.56 12.70 -25.33
CA VAL A 13 -49.90 11.44 -24.93
C VAL A 13 -48.53 11.30 -25.60
N CYS A 14 -48.43 11.67 -26.88
CA CYS A 14 -47.17 11.68 -27.62
C CYS A 14 -46.16 12.66 -26.99
N GLU A 15 -46.60 13.86 -26.64
CA GLU A 15 -45.77 14.89 -26.00
C GLU A 15 -45.27 14.46 -24.61
N GLN A 16 -46.11 13.82 -23.80
CA GLN A 16 -45.73 13.28 -22.49
C GLN A 16 -44.72 12.12 -22.59
N GLN A 17 -44.90 11.21 -23.55
CA GLN A 17 -43.91 10.15 -23.81
C GLN A 17 -42.58 10.71 -24.28
N ALA A 18 -42.60 11.68 -25.20
CA ALA A 18 -41.38 12.32 -25.69
C ALA A 18 -40.60 13.00 -24.56
N LYS A 19 -41.29 13.72 -23.67
CA LYS A 19 -40.68 14.34 -22.50
C LYS A 19 -40.07 13.32 -21.53
N PHE A 20 -40.79 12.24 -21.21
CA PHE A 20 -40.27 11.17 -20.37
C PHE A 20 -38.99 10.53 -20.96
N ILE A 21 -38.99 10.26 -22.27
CA ILE A 21 -37.82 9.71 -22.96
C ILE A 21 -36.65 10.70 -22.90
N GLN A 22 -36.90 11.99 -23.14
CA GLN A 22 -35.89 13.04 -23.07
C GLN A 22 -35.29 13.18 -21.67
N ASP A 23 -36.10 13.11 -20.61
CA ASP A 23 -35.65 13.14 -19.21
C ASP A 23 -34.79 11.90 -18.89
N ARG A 24 -35.18 10.72 -19.39
CA ARG A 24 -34.39 9.49 -19.23
C ARG A 24 -33.04 9.57 -19.94
N ILE A 25 -33.00 10.08 -21.17
CA ILE A 25 -31.75 10.28 -21.92
C ILE A 25 -30.85 11.25 -21.16
N SER A 26 -31.38 12.39 -20.72
CA SER A 26 -30.63 13.39 -19.95
C SER A 26 -30.06 12.80 -18.65
N ASN A 27 -30.82 11.94 -17.96
CA ASN A 27 -30.34 11.23 -16.77
C ASN A 27 -29.22 10.23 -17.08
N VAL A 28 -29.32 9.49 -18.19
CA VAL A 28 -28.25 8.59 -18.62
C VAL A 28 -26.98 9.38 -18.90
N GLU A 29 -27.06 10.48 -19.65
CA GLU A 29 -25.92 11.35 -19.94
C GLU A 29 -25.25 11.86 -18.65
N ASN A 30 -26.04 12.33 -17.68
CA ASN A 30 -25.53 12.79 -16.38
C ASN A 30 -24.84 11.67 -15.59
N ASN A 31 -25.44 10.48 -15.54
CA ASN A 31 -24.86 9.33 -14.84
C ASN A 31 -23.53 8.90 -15.45
N PHE A 32 -23.46 8.81 -16.79
CA PHE A 32 -22.22 8.47 -17.49
C PHE A 32 -21.15 9.56 -17.32
N ALA A 33 -21.53 10.84 -17.33
CA ALA A 33 -20.60 11.93 -17.06
C ALA A 33 -20.02 11.84 -15.63
N GLN A 34 -20.86 11.53 -14.64
CA GLN A 34 -20.42 11.34 -13.24
C GLN A 34 -19.53 10.11 -13.09
N LEU A 35 -19.85 9.01 -13.78
CA LEU A 35 -19.04 7.79 -13.79
C LEU A 35 -17.65 8.08 -14.39
N CYS A 36 -17.60 8.75 -15.55
CA CYS A 36 -16.36 9.19 -16.17
C CYS A 36 -15.51 10.08 -15.26
N SER A 37 -16.14 11.04 -14.57
CA SER A 37 -15.44 11.90 -13.60
C SER A 37 -14.88 11.10 -12.43
N THR A 38 -15.65 10.14 -11.92
CA THR A 38 -15.26 9.26 -10.81
C THR A 38 -14.10 8.34 -11.22
N PHE A 39 -14.16 7.72 -12.40
CA PHE A 39 -13.05 6.93 -12.91
C PHE A 39 -11.81 7.77 -13.16
N ALA A 40 -11.94 8.97 -13.73
CA ALA A 40 -10.80 9.86 -13.92
C ALA A 40 -10.18 10.29 -12.57
N ALA A 41 -11.00 10.55 -11.55
CA ALA A 41 -10.52 10.85 -10.21
C ALA A 41 -9.87 9.63 -9.53
N TYR A 42 -10.42 8.45 -9.73
CA TYR A 42 -9.83 7.18 -9.31
C TYR A 42 -8.49 6.98 -10.01
N SER A 43 -8.40 6.94 -11.34
CA SER A 43 -7.13 6.80 -12.07
C SER A 43 -6.04 7.79 -11.65
N ARG A 44 -6.41 9.01 -11.20
CA ARG A 44 -5.47 9.98 -10.61
C ARG A 44 -5.08 9.68 -9.16
N LYS A 45 -5.98 9.11 -8.35
CA LYS A 45 -5.79 8.78 -6.92
C LYS A 45 -5.23 7.38 -6.69
N THR A 46 -5.67 6.37 -7.45
CA THR A 46 -5.08 5.04 -7.54
C THR A 46 -3.86 5.07 -8.43
N ALA A 47 -2.87 5.76 -7.90
CA ALA A 47 -1.52 5.28 -7.92
C ALA A 47 -1.06 5.36 -6.47
N ARG A 48 -1.01 4.22 -5.80
CA ARG A 48 0.13 3.87 -4.94
C ARG A 48 0.47 4.76 -3.75
N ASN A 49 -0.15 5.90 -3.46
CA ASN A 49 0.46 6.89 -2.55
C ASN A 49 0.68 6.38 -1.13
N VAL A 50 -0.30 5.68 -0.53
CA VAL A 50 -0.13 5.12 0.82
C VAL A 50 0.83 3.91 0.81
N GLN A 51 0.73 3.04 -0.18
CA GLN A 51 1.63 1.89 -0.32
C GLN A 51 3.08 2.35 -0.55
N VAL A 52 3.29 3.28 -1.48
CA VAL A 52 4.58 3.89 -1.79
C VAL A 52 5.12 4.60 -0.58
N GLN A 53 4.34 5.39 0.16
CA GLN A 53 4.81 5.98 1.41
C GLN A 53 5.25 4.91 2.43
N ARG A 54 4.50 3.82 2.56
CA ARG A 54 4.87 2.70 3.44
C ARG A 54 6.15 2.00 2.98
N LEU A 55 6.30 1.75 1.69
CA LEU A 55 7.51 1.16 1.11
C LEU A 55 8.71 2.09 1.22
N ASP A 56 8.52 3.39 0.99
CA ASP A 56 9.55 4.40 1.14
C ASP A 56 10.08 4.42 2.58
N LEU A 57 9.17 4.37 3.57
CA LEU A 57 9.55 4.38 4.97
C LEU A 57 10.13 3.06 5.48
N ARG A 58 9.55 1.91 5.10
CA ARG A 58 9.95 0.61 5.66
C ARG A 58 11.05 -0.10 4.87
N VAL A 59 11.24 0.26 3.61
CA VAL A 59 12.18 -0.41 2.72
C VAL A 59 13.25 0.55 2.24
N VAL A 60 12.85 1.62 1.54
CA VAL A 60 13.82 2.52 0.91
C VAL A 60 14.66 3.25 1.96
N LYS A 61 14.02 3.81 2.99
CA LYS A 61 14.71 4.51 4.08
C LYS A 61 15.66 3.59 4.84
N GLU A 62 15.22 2.37 5.17
CA GLU A 62 16.05 1.39 5.89
C GLU A 62 17.26 0.95 5.05
N LEU A 63 17.08 0.70 3.76
CA LEU A 63 18.18 0.41 2.84
C LEU A 63 19.12 1.62 2.66
N SER A 64 18.60 2.84 2.64
CA SER A 64 19.41 4.04 2.42
C SER A 64 20.40 4.31 3.55
N GLN A 65 20.08 3.90 4.79
CA GLN A 65 20.96 4.04 5.94
C GLN A 65 22.23 3.19 5.82
N TYR A 66 22.22 2.15 4.98
CA TYR A 66 23.38 1.29 4.79
C TYR A 66 24.56 1.97 4.09
N ASP A 67 24.36 3.09 3.39
CA ASP A 67 25.47 3.88 2.88
C ASP A 67 26.37 4.38 4.04
N ASP A 68 25.75 4.97 5.05
CA ASP A 68 26.42 5.48 6.24
C ASP A 68 27.06 4.35 7.06
N ILE A 69 26.31 3.27 7.29
CA ILE A 69 26.80 2.10 8.05
C ILE A 69 28.03 1.49 7.36
N CYS A 70 27.98 1.31 6.04
CA CYS A 70 29.10 0.77 5.28
C CYS A 70 30.30 1.73 5.27
N ARG A 71 30.06 3.04 5.24
CA ARG A 71 31.12 4.04 5.34
C ARG A 71 31.84 3.95 6.69
N HIS A 72 31.10 3.88 7.80
CA HIS A 72 31.68 3.70 9.13
C HIS A 72 32.51 2.42 9.24
N ALA A 73 31.99 1.28 8.76
CA ALA A 73 32.74 0.03 8.77
C ALA A 73 34.07 0.12 7.97
N LYS A 74 34.05 0.81 6.82
CA LYS A 74 35.27 1.06 6.02
C LYS A 74 36.26 1.96 6.75
N ASP A 75 35.80 2.95 7.51
CA ASP A 75 36.67 3.84 8.26
C ASP A 75 37.37 3.12 9.42
N GLU A 76 36.69 2.20 10.10
CA GLU A 76 37.33 1.33 11.11
C GLU A 76 38.45 0.45 10.52
N VAL A 77 38.25 -0.06 9.30
CA VAL A 77 39.29 -0.80 8.58
C VAL A 77 40.50 0.10 8.27
N LYS A 78 40.28 1.34 7.82
CA LYS A 78 41.36 2.32 7.58
C LYS A 78 42.11 2.68 8.87
N ASN A 79 41.42 2.74 10.00
CA ASN A 79 42.03 3.05 11.30
C ASN A 79 43.08 1.99 11.67
N ILE A 80 42.81 0.70 11.43
CA ILE A 80 43.79 -0.37 11.66
C ILE A 80 44.97 -0.28 10.70
N PHE A 81 44.74 -0.05 9.40
CA PHE A 81 45.84 0.14 8.46
C PHE A 81 46.75 1.29 8.87
N SER A 82 46.17 2.40 9.34
CA SER A 82 46.91 3.57 9.84
C SER A 82 47.70 3.26 11.13
N ALA A 83 47.13 2.47 12.04
CA ALA A 83 47.84 2.01 13.25
C ALA A 83 49.00 1.07 12.90
N ARG A 84 48.78 0.15 11.96
CA ARG A 84 49.79 -0.79 11.47
C ARG A 84 50.94 -0.09 10.76
N GLU A 85 50.66 0.94 9.96
CA GLU A 85 51.69 1.74 9.32
C GLU A 85 52.57 2.49 10.34
N ARG A 86 51.96 3.02 11.41
CA ARG A 86 52.70 3.62 12.53
C ARG A 86 53.59 2.59 13.24
N GLU A 87 53.09 1.40 13.51
CA GLU A 87 53.87 0.30 14.08
C GLU A 87 55.10 -0.04 13.23
N LEU A 88 54.92 -0.24 11.92
CA LEU A 88 56.01 -0.53 10.98
C LEU A 88 57.04 0.61 10.93
N SER A 89 56.59 1.86 11.01
CA SER A 89 57.49 3.03 11.07
C SER A 89 58.33 3.03 12.35
N ARG A 90 57.75 2.71 13.51
CA ARG A 90 58.47 2.56 14.79
C ARG A 90 59.46 1.39 14.74
N GLN A 91 59.09 0.28 14.10
CA GLN A 91 59.97 -0.88 13.93
C GLN A 91 61.22 -0.53 13.11
N ARG A 92 61.05 0.12 11.95
CA ARG A 92 62.17 0.61 11.13
C ARG A 92 63.04 1.63 11.88
N ASN A 93 62.43 2.46 12.73
CA ASN A 93 63.19 3.43 13.53
C ASN A 93 64.07 2.74 14.58
N LEU A 94 63.54 1.73 15.27
CA LEU A 94 64.30 0.95 16.24
C LEU A 94 65.50 0.26 15.59
N GLU A 95 65.31 -0.36 14.42
CA GLU A 95 66.38 -0.99 13.65
C GLU A 95 67.48 0.03 13.28
N ARG A 96 67.10 1.18 12.73
CA ARG A 96 68.04 2.26 12.41
C ARG A 96 68.83 2.78 13.62
N VAL A 97 68.21 2.92 14.78
CA VAL A 97 68.88 3.38 16.01
C VAL A 97 69.87 2.32 16.52
N ARG A 98 69.49 1.04 16.46
CA ARG A 98 70.35 -0.08 16.85
C ARG A 98 71.60 -0.19 15.97
N GLU A 99 71.44 -0.02 14.66
CA GLU A 99 72.56 -0.07 13.70
C GLU A 99 73.51 1.12 13.86
N ARG A 100 72.97 2.34 14.00
CA ARG A 100 73.79 3.57 14.04
C ARG A 100 74.53 3.75 15.35
N ASN A 101 73.86 3.49 16.48
CA ASN A 101 74.39 3.78 17.82
C ASN A 101 74.21 2.61 18.80
N PRO A 102 74.88 1.46 18.58
CA PRO A 102 74.68 0.24 19.38
C PRO A 102 75.05 0.40 20.87
N ARG A 103 75.89 1.39 21.22
CA ARG A 103 76.26 1.69 22.62
C ARG A 103 75.26 2.60 23.33
N ASN A 104 74.38 3.29 22.62
CA ASN A 104 73.42 4.21 23.22
C ASN A 104 72.16 3.44 23.71
N ARG A 105 72.32 2.73 24.82
CA ARG A 105 71.24 1.91 25.40
C ARG A 105 69.98 2.72 25.71
N ALA A 106 70.11 3.94 26.20
CA ALA A 106 68.96 4.78 26.54
C ALA A 106 68.07 5.04 25.31
N GLN A 107 68.67 5.42 24.17
CA GLN A 107 67.93 5.69 22.94
C GLN A 107 67.28 4.43 22.35
N ILE A 108 67.96 3.28 22.44
CA ILE A 108 67.40 1.99 22.02
C ILE A 108 66.20 1.63 22.88
N THR A 109 66.30 1.72 24.20
CA THR A 109 65.21 1.41 25.13
C THR A 109 63.99 2.33 24.93
N THR A 110 64.20 3.61 24.63
CA THR A 110 63.09 4.51 24.27
C THR A 110 62.39 4.06 22.99
N ALA A 111 63.14 3.75 21.92
CA ALA A 111 62.56 3.29 20.66
C ALA A 111 61.86 1.92 20.80
N GLU A 112 62.37 1.03 21.63
CA GLU A 112 61.71 -0.24 21.99
C GLU A 112 60.38 0.01 22.69
N SER A 113 60.34 0.93 23.67
CA SER A 113 59.10 1.28 24.37
C SER A 113 58.05 1.87 23.42
N GLU A 114 58.45 2.73 22.49
CA GLU A 114 57.54 3.28 21.48
C GLU A 114 56.99 2.20 20.54
N LEU A 115 57.82 1.25 20.12
CA LEU A 115 57.38 0.12 19.30
C LEU A 115 56.38 -0.74 20.06
N VAL A 116 56.67 -1.10 21.31
CA VAL A 116 55.76 -1.90 22.15
C VAL A 116 54.40 -1.21 22.31
N LYS A 117 54.38 0.12 22.52
CA LYS A 117 53.12 0.88 22.59
C LYS A 117 52.34 0.83 21.28
N ALA A 118 53.01 1.02 20.13
CA ALA A 118 52.37 0.97 18.82
C ALA A 118 51.84 -0.45 18.49
N SER A 119 52.59 -1.49 18.82
CA SER A 119 52.15 -2.89 18.67
C SER A 119 50.95 -3.22 19.57
N ALA A 120 50.92 -2.72 20.81
CA ALA A 120 49.77 -2.89 21.69
C ALA A 120 48.51 -2.20 21.15
N GLU A 121 48.66 -1.02 20.53
CA GLU A 121 47.55 -0.32 19.87
C GLU A 121 47.00 -1.11 18.67
N VAL A 122 47.87 -1.68 17.82
CA VAL A 122 47.46 -2.52 16.69
C VAL A 122 46.67 -3.74 17.17
N THR A 123 47.17 -4.45 18.18
CA THR A 123 46.47 -5.62 18.75
C THR A 123 45.11 -5.23 19.32
N ARG A 124 45.03 -4.11 20.06
CA ARG A 124 43.76 -3.60 20.61
C ARG A 124 42.76 -3.27 19.50
N ASN A 125 43.19 -2.54 18.48
CA ASN A 125 42.32 -2.15 17.37
C ASN A 125 41.88 -3.38 16.56
N GLN A 126 42.76 -4.35 16.35
CA GLN A 126 42.44 -5.60 15.66
C GLN A 126 41.32 -6.37 16.37
N SER A 127 41.39 -6.52 17.70
CA SER A 127 40.32 -7.15 18.47
C SER A 127 39.01 -6.36 18.40
N ALA A 128 39.07 -5.03 18.47
CA ALA A 128 37.90 -4.17 18.33
C ALA A 128 37.24 -4.32 16.95
N LEU A 129 38.01 -4.34 15.86
CA LEU A 129 37.46 -4.55 14.51
C LEU A 129 36.79 -5.91 14.37
N GLN A 130 37.37 -6.98 14.93
CA GLN A 130 36.74 -8.31 14.89
C GLN A 130 35.36 -8.30 15.53
N GLU A 131 35.21 -7.66 16.70
CA GLU A 131 33.92 -7.49 17.36
C GLU A 131 32.96 -6.64 16.53
N GLN A 132 33.42 -5.50 15.99
CA GLN A 132 32.58 -4.62 15.17
C GLN A 132 32.12 -5.29 13.87
N VAL A 133 32.96 -6.12 13.23
CA VAL A 133 32.60 -6.87 12.03
C VAL A 133 31.55 -7.93 12.33
N ASP A 134 31.66 -8.64 13.46
CA ASP A 134 30.64 -9.60 13.88
C ASP A 134 29.29 -8.90 14.14
N ILE A 135 29.29 -7.77 14.85
CA ILE A 135 28.10 -6.95 15.09
C ILE A 135 27.49 -6.46 13.77
N PHE A 136 28.33 -5.96 12.85
CA PHE A 136 27.90 -5.49 11.53
C PHE A 136 27.25 -6.62 10.71
N GLU A 137 27.87 -7.80 10.64
CA GLU A 137 27.34 -8.95 9.90
C GLU A 137 26.02 -9.45 10.50
N LYS A 138 25.94 -9.54 11.83
CA LYS A 138 24.69 -9.90 12.54
C LYS A 138 23.58 -8.91 12.23
N LYS A 139 23.87 -7.60 12.32
CA LYS A 139 22.91 -6.53 12.01
C LYS A 139 22.46 -6.59 10.56
N LYS A 140 23.39 -6.75 9.61
CA LYS A 140 23.09 -6.88 8.17
C LYS A 140 22.12 -8.00 7.89
N LEU A 141 22.37 -9.19 8.43
CA LEU A 141 21.49 -10.34 8.22
C LEU A 141 20.10 -10.10 8.82
N HIS A 142 20.04 -9.54 10.02
CA HIS A 142 18.79 -9.23 10.69
C HIS A 142 17.97 -8.19 9.92
N ASP A 143 18.59 -7.08 9.53
CA ASP A 143 17.92 -5.99 8.83
C ASP A 143 17.44 -6.44 7.45
N ILE A 144 18.25 -7.18 6.68
CA ILE A 144 17.81 -7.73 5.38
C ILE A 144 16.57 -8.60 5.55
N LYS A 145 16.57 -9.48 6.56
CA LYS A 145 15.39 -10.31 6.88
C LYS A 145 14.17 -9.44 7.17
N LEU A 146 14.30 -8.42 8.02
CA LEU A 146 13.18 -7.57 8.41
C LEU A 146 12.66 -6.71 7.25
N ILE A 147 13.55 -6.07 6.50
CA ILE A 147 13.20 -5.21 5.36
C ILE A 147 12.44 -6.02 4.29
N LEU A 148 12.93 -7.21 3.96
CA LEU A 148 12.27 -8.07 2.97
C LEU A 148 10.92 -8.59 3.49
N LEU A 149 10.83 -8.93 4.76
CA LEU A 149 9.55 -9.31 5.37
C LEU A 149 8.55 -8.15 5.37
N ASP A 150 8.99 -6.93 5.68
CA ASP A 150 8.13 -5.75 5.66
C ASP A 150 7.69 -5.36 4.25
N PHE A 151 8.55 -5.54 3.25
CA PHE A 151 8.16 -5.43 1.84
C PHE A 151 7.02 -6.40 1.52
N ILE A 152 7.21 -7.70 1.79
CA ILE A 152 6.20 -8.73 1.51
C ILE A 152 4.89 -8.44 2.25
N LYS A 153 4.95 -8.10 3.54
CA LYS A 153 3.77 -7.78 4.34
C LYS A 153 3.02 -6.56 3.79
N THR A 154 3.74 -5.54 3.35
CA THR A 154 3.14 -4.32 2.79
C THR A 154 2.44 -4.61 1.45
N GLU A 155 3.09 -5.40 0.58
CA GLU A 155 2.50 -5.85 -0.68
C GLU A 155 1.27 -6.75 -0.46
N LEU A 156 1.37 -7.72 0.45
CA LEU A 156 0.25 -8.61 0.78
C LEU A 156 -0.97 -7.83 1.29
N ALA A 157 -0.76 -6.87 2.20
CA ALA A 157 -1.84 -6.03 2.72
C ALA A 157 -2.49 -5.20 1.62
N PHE A 158 -1.69 -4.63 0.71
CA PHE A 158 -2.20 -3.86 -0.43
C PHE A 158 -3.00 -4.74 -1.40
N HIS A 159 -2.46 -5.90 -1.78
CA HIS A 159 -3.12 -6.83 -2.68
C HIS A 159 -4.39 -7.42 -2.08
N SER A 160 -4.39 -7.76 -0.78
CA SER A 160 -5.60 -8.21 -0.08
C SER A 160 -6.72 -7.18 -0.18
N LYS A 161 -6.43 -5.90 0.06
CA LYS A 161 -7.46 -4.84 -0.06
C LYS A 161 -7.92 -4.65 -1.50
N THR A 162 -7.01 -4.79 -2.46
CA THR A 162 -7.34 -4.71 -3.88
C THR A 162 -8.29 -5.83 -4.29
N ILE A 163 -8.03 -7.06 -3.86
CA ILE A 163 -8.87 -8.22 -4.13
C ILE A 163 -10.26 -8.04 -3.50
N GLU A 164 -10.33 -7.56 -2.24
CA GLU A 164 -11.59 -7.26 -1.56
C GLU A 164 -12.46 -6.29 -2.39
N LEU A 165 -11.88 -5.17 -2.82
CA LEU A 165 -12.57 -4.16 -3.63
C LEU A 165 -13.03 -4.71 -4.98
N TYR A 166 -12.19 -5.50 -5.66
CA TYR A 166 -12.58 -6.10 -6.94
C TYR A 166 -13.64 -7.19 -6.80
N THR A 167 -13.64 -7.94 -5.70
CA THR A 167 -14.67 -8.93 -5.41
C THR A 167 -16.02 -8.26 -5.18
N GLU A 168 -16.04 -7.17 -4.41
CA GLU A 168 -17.24 -6.36 -4.18
C GLU A 168 -17.76 -5.72 -5.47
N ALA A 169 -16.86 -5.13 -6.27
CA ALA A 169 -17.21 -4.57 -7.58
C ALA A 169 -17.79 -5.63 -8.54
N TYR A 170 -17.18 -6.83 -8.56
CA TYR A 170 -17.69 -7.95 -9.34
C TYR A 170 -19.12 -8.30 -8.93
N LYS A 171 -19.39 -8.40 -7.61
CA LYS A 171 -20.72 -8.68 -7.09
C LYS A 171 -21.75 -7.67 -7.61
N TYR A 172 -21.49 -6.37 -7.45
CA TYR A 172 -22.42 -5.33 -7.91
C TYR A 172 -22.71 -5.40 -9.41
N ILE A 173 -21.70 -5.69 -10.22
CA ILE A 173 -21.87 -5.81 -11.68
C ILE A 173 -22.63 -7.09 -12.03
N SER A 174 -22.35 -8.20 -11.34
CA SER A 174 -22.99 -9.50 -11.59
C SER A 174 -24.47 -9.54 -11.19
N GLU A 175 -24.90 -8.65 -10.30
CA GLU A 175 -26.30 -8.54 -9.86
C GLU A 175 -27.18 -7.75 -10.85
N ILE A 176 -26.60 -7.12 -11.88
CA ILE A 176 -27.37 -6.39 -12.90
C ILE A 176 -28.23 -7.38 -13.70
N ASN A 177 -29.56 -7.23 -13.61
CA ASN A 177 -30.52 -8.04 -14.35
C ASN A 177 -31.10 -7.23 -15.52
N GLU A 178 -30.42 -7.29 -16.66
CA GLU A 178 -30.77 -6.52 -17.86
C GLU A 178 -32.23 -6.70 -18.29
N GLN A 179 -32.78 -7.91 -18.14
CA GLN A 179 -34.13 -8.22 -18.58
C GLN A 179 -35.19 -7.58 -17.66
N GLU A 180 -35.00 -7.69 -16.35
CA GLU A 180 -35.89 -7.09 -15.36
C GLU A 180 -35.87 -5.56 -15.44
N ASP A 181 -34.67 -4.97 -15.54
CA ASP A 181 -34.48 -3.53 -15.70
C ASP A 181 -35.17 -3.01 -16.98
N LEU A 182 -35.08 -3.76 -18.09
CA LEU A 182 -35.76 -3.41 -19.34
C LEU A 182 -37.27 -3.57 -19.26
N GLU A 183 -37.77 -4.57 -18.53
CA GLU A 183 -39.20 -4.77 -18.29
C GLU A 183 -39.79 -3.66 -17.43
N GLU A 184 -39.10 -3.24 -16.38
CA GLU A 184 -39.46 -2.07 -15.58
C GLU A 184 -39.52 -0.82 -16.45
N PHE A 185 -38.49 -0.58 -17.28
CA PHE A 185 -38.49 0.54 -18.22
C PHE A 185 -39.70 0.50 -19.16
N ARG A 186 -40.00 -0.67 -19.76
CA ARG A 186 -41.14 -0.85 -20.66
C ARG A 186 -42.47 -0.63 -19.94
N ALA A 187 -42.58 -1.04 -18.67
CA ALA A 187 -43.77 -0.85 -17.86
C ALA A 187 -44.03 0.65 -17.61
N VAL A 188 -42.99 1.42 -17.28
CA VAL A 188 -43.08 2.87 -17.10
C VAL A 188 -43.37 3.59 -18.43
N LEU A 189 -42.77 3.14 -19.54
CA LEU A 189 -43.01 3.70 -20.88
C LEU A 189 -44.45 3.49 -21.38
N LYS A 190 -45.07 2.37 -20.98
CA LYS A 190 -46.49 2.07 -21.21
C LYS A 190 -47.37 2.84 -20.21
N MET A 191 -47.30 4.17 -20.26
CA MET A 191 -48.18 5.07 -19.51
C MET A 191 -49.66 4.62 -19.65
N PRO A 192 -50.41 4.36 -18.56
CA PRO A 192 -51.81 3.94 -18.67
C PRO A 192 -52.65 5.01 -19.36
N LYS A 193 -53.45 4.60 -20.36
CA LYS A 193 -54.42 5.43 -21.12
C LYS A 193 -55.50 6.13 -20.26
N THR A 194 -55.43 6.03 -18.94
CA THR A 194 -56.46 6.49 -18.00
C THR A 194 -56.22 7.90 -17.45
N MET A 195 -55.02 8.48 -17.61
CA MET A 195 -54.79 9.91 -17.32
C MET A 195 -55.53 10.85 -18.31
N SER A 196 -56.06 10.32 -19.41
CA SER A 196 -56.85 11.07 -20.38
C SER A 196 -58.29 11.39 -19.95
N ARG A 197 -58.71 11.04 -18.72
CA ARG A 197 -60.11 11.21 -18.25
C ARG A 197 -60.29 12.07 -16.99
N LEU A 198 -59.31 12.88 -16.61
CA LEU A 198 -59.55 14.01 -15.70
C LEU A 198 -59.32 15.31 -16.45
N GLU A 199 -60.34 15.76 -17.20
CA GLU A 199 -60.56 17.15 -17.65
C GLU A 199 -61.84 17.17 -18.51
N THR A 200 -62.96 16.68 -17.98
CA THR A 200 -64.26 16.84 -18.66
C THR A 200 -65.43 16.88 -17.69
N VAL A 201 -65.35 17.70 -16.63
CA VAL A 201 -66.58 18.15 -15.94
C VAL A 201 -66.46 19.63 -15.53
N LYS A 202 -67.21 20.44 -16.28
CA LYS A 202 -67.89 21.70 -15.95
C LYS A 202 -67.07 22.96 -15.57
N ARG A 203 -67.08 23.88 -16.54
CA ARG A 203 -67.31 25.34 -16.40
C ARG A 203 -68.13 25.72 -15.15
N THR A 204 -67.61 26.72 -14.42
CA THR A 204 -68.20 27.99 -13.92
C THR A 204 -67.49 28.30 -12.61
N SER A 205 -66.88 29.44 -12.28
CA SER A 205 -66.80 30.78 -12.86
C SER A 205 -66.04 31.62 -11.80
N PHE A 206 -65.41 32.72 -12.21
CA PHE A 206 -64.92 33.83 -11.39
C PHE A 206 -63.71 33.61 -10.46
N GLY A 207 -62.63 34.32 -10.80
CA GLY A 207 -61.96 35.21 -9.86
C GLY A 207 -60.74 34.66 -9.13
N GLY A 208 -59.56 35.08 -9.59
CA GLY A 208 -58.46 35.52 -8.71
C GLY A 208 -57.74 34.46 -7.89
N SER A 209 -56.44 34.35 -8.16
CA SER A 209 -55.40 33.99 -7.17
C SER A 209 -55.35 32.52 -6.72
N SER A 210 -54.28 31.84 -7.12
CA SER A 210 -53.31 31.18 -6.22
C SER A 210 -52.73 29.91 -6.83
N LEU A 211 -51.58 30.06 -7.49
CA LEU A 211 -50.66 28.97 -7.85
C LEU A 211 -49.87 28.45 -6.63
N GLN A 212 -50.48 28.35 -5.44
CA GLN A 212 -49.76 27.95 -4.21
C GLN A 212 -49.99 26.49 -3.79
N SER A 213 -50.80 25.69 -4.49
CA SER A 213 -51.10 24.32 -4.05
C SER A 213 -50.29 23.18 -4.70
N ILE A 214 -49.44 23.44 -5.71
CA ILE A 214 -48.61 22.38 -6.33
C ILE A 214 -47.20 22.30 -5.73
N ALA A 215 -46.72 23.36 -5.07
CA ALA A 215 -45.41 23.38 -4.40
C ALA A 215 -45.31 22.41 -3.19
N ASN A 216 -46.43 21.94 -2.65
CA ASN A 216 -46.46 21.04 -1.49
C ASN A 216 -46.36 19.55 -1.85
N LEU A 217 -46.35 19.17 -3.13
CA LEU A 217 -46.10 17.78 -3.55
C LEU A 217 -44.61 17.44 -3.67
N PHE A 218 -43.74 18.46 -3.74
CA PHE A 218 -42.28 18.31 -3.81
C PHE A 218 -41.56 18.72 -2.52
N SER A 219 -42.30 19.05 -1.45
CA SER A 219 -41.71 19.30 -0.13
C SER A 219 -41.69 18.01 0.68
N THR A 220 -40.48 17.54 0.97
CA THR A 220 -40.16 16.45 1.92
C THR A 220 -40.98 16.53 3.21
N PRO A 221 -41.48 15.41 3.77
CA PRO A 221 -42.05 15.43 5.10
C PRO A 221 -40.94 15.54 6.17
N GLN A 222 -41.00 16.60 6.97
CA GLN A 222 -40.36 16.68 8.28
C GLN A 222 -41.38 16.20 9.34
N LYS A 223 -41.02 15.20 10.18
CA LYS A 223 -41.41 15.12 11.61
C LYS A 223 -40.64 13.96 12.30
N MET A 224 -39.75 14.29 13.24
CA MET A 224 -39.98 14.34 14.70
C MET A 224 -40.14 12.96 15.37
N GLN A 225 -38.98 12.44 15.78
CA GLN A 225 -38.59 11.93 17.10
C GLN A 225 -39.35 10.79 17.80
N GLY A 226 -38.60 9.68 17.97
CA GLY A 226 -38.60 8.74 19.10
C GLY A 226 -38.74 7.27 18.67
N LYS A 227 -37.82 6.31 18.88
CA LYS A 227 -36.54 6.24 19.62
C LYS A 227 -35.79 4.97 19.17
N ASN A 228 -34.46 5.06 19.04
CA ASN A 228 -33.43 4.02 18.89
C ASN A 228 -33.38 3.16 17.60
N ILE A 229 -32.37 3.43 16.74
CA ILE A 229 -31.19 2.57 16.48
C ILE A 229 -30.16 3.42 15.69
N SER A 230 -28.90 3.24 16.04
CA SER A 230 -27.74 4.13 15.88
C SER A 230 -27.27 4.37 14.43
N GLY A 231 -27.17 5.65 14.04
CA GLY A 231 -26.20 6.13 13.05
C GLY A 231 -24.96 6.68 13.75
N ILE A 232 -23.79 6.58 13.12
CA ILE A 232 -22.56 7.23 13.57
C ILE A 232 -21.82 7.86 12.37
N PRO A 233 -21.22 9.06 12.54
CA PRO A 233 -20.75 9.97 11.49
C PRO A 233 -19.27 9.76 11.15
N MET A 234 -18.80 10.20 9.99
CA MET A 234 -17.37 10.17 9.63
C MET A 234 -16.81 11.59 9.46
N SER A 235 -16.58 12.22 10.60
CA SER A 235 -15.46 13.13 10.82
C SER A 235 -14.85 12.79 12.18
N SER A 236 -13.82 11.95 12.20
CA SER A 236 -12.64 12.07 13.08
C SER A 236 -11.81 10.79 13.04
N LYS A 237 -10.50 10.98 12.86
CA LYS A 237 -9.41 10.27 13.55
C LYS A 237 -9.65 8.80 13.94
N SER A 238 -9.03 7.89 13.22
CA SER A 238 -8.40 6.68 13.78
C SER A 238 -7.07 6.53 13.05
N SER A 239 -5.91 6.69 13.70
CA SER A 239 -5.34 5.71 14.63
C SER A 239 -5.48 4.30 14.05
N THR A 240 -4.76 4.02 12.97
CA THR A 240 -4.39 2.65 12.61
C THR A 240 -2.92 2.47 12.92
N ASP A 241 -2.56 2.70 14.19
CA ASP A 241 -1.29 2.23 14.76
C ASP A 241 -1.45 0.84 15.43
N ASP A 242 -2.69 0.35 15.65
CA ASP A 242 -2.91 -0.78 16.58
C ASP A 242 -3.34 -2.12 15.95
N LEU A 243 -3.27 -2.31 14.61
CA LEU A 243 -3.62 -3.60 13.97
C LEU A 243 -2.42 -4.51 13.65
N ILE A 244 -1.30 -4.33 14.36
CA ILE A 244 -0.16 -5.27 14.30
C ILE A 244 0.26 -5.67 15.72
N GLU A 245 -0.64 -6.28 16.50
CA GLU A 245 -0.24 -6.96 17.75
C GLU A 245 -0.83 -8.37 17.90
N SER A 246 -1.23 -9.02 16.81
CA SER A 246 -1.72 -10.40 16.88
C SER A 246 -1.40 -11.19 15.62
N LEU A 247 -0.11 -11.36 15.34
CA LEU A 247 0.36 -12.55 14.63
C LEU A 247 1.39 -13.27 15.52
N PRO A 248 1.29 -14.60 15.67
CA PRO A 248 2.16 -15.35 16.55
C PRO A 248 3.61 -15.21 16.10
N THR A 249 4.48 -14.84 17.05
CA THR A 249 5.93 -14.96 16.92
C THR A 249 6.26 -16.44 16.71
N LEU A 250 6.74 -16.79 15.52
CA LEU A 250 7.43 -18.05 15.31
C LEU A 250 8.80 -17.94 15.99
N ASP A 251 8.85 -18.25 17.28
CA ASP A 251 10.09 -18.52 17.98
C ASP A 251 10.69 -19.80 17.39
N SER A 252 11.68 -19.61 16.52
CA SER A 252 12.55 -20.70 16.08
C SER A 252 13.58 -20.93 17.19
N GLU A 253 13.28 -21.88 18.08
CA GLU A 253 14.28 -22.47 18.96
C GLU A 253 15.38 -23.11 18.10
N MET A 254 16.59 -22.59 18.26
CA MET A 254 17.81 -23.10 17.65
C MET A 254 18.24 -24.35 18.41
N SER A 255 17.80 -25.52 17.94
CA SER A 255 18.32 -26.82 18.38
C SER A 255 19.71 -27.04 17.76
N THR A 256 20.75 -26.87 18.57
CA THR A 256 22.10 -27.36 18.26
C THR A 256 22.08 -28.88 18.34
N ARG A 257 22.13 -29.58 17.20
CA ARG A 257 22.45 -31.01 17.15
C ARG A 257 23.88 -31.18 16.69
N GLU A 258 24.66 -31.76 17.59
CA GLU A 258 26.02 -32.20 17.39
C GLU A 258 26.12 -33.23 16.26
N GLU A 259 27.18 -33.06 15.47
CA GLU A 259 27.64 -33.92 14.42
C GLU A 259 28.38 -35.10 15.05
N SER A 260 27.99 -36.33 14.74
CA SER A 260 28.81 -37.50 15.01
C SER A 260 28.76 -38.46 13.81
N ASP A 261 29.93 -38.60 13.20
CA ASP A 261 30.35 -39.53 12.16
C ASP A 261 29.66 -40.89 12.17
N LYS A 262 29.35 -41.41 10.97
CA LYS A 262 29.75 -42.77 10.57
C LYS A 262 29.53 -43.09 9.08
N SER A 263 30.65 -43.48 8.47
CA SER A 263 30.84 -44.54 7.47
C SER A 263 30.08 -44.46 6.14
N SER A 264 30.86 -44.13 5.12
CA SER A 264 30.67 -44.46 3.71
C SER A 264 30.65 -45.97 3.44
N THR A 265 29.58 -46.49 2.83
CA THR A 265 29.64 -47.66 1.93
C THR A 265 28.49 -47.66 0.93
N SER A 266 28.88 -47.69 -0.35
CA SER A 266 28.32 -48.41 -1.51
C SER A 266 26.90 -48.15 -2.05
N SER A 267 26.90 -47.85 -3.36
CA SER A 267 26.02 -48.40 -4.42
C SER A 267 24.50 -48.28 -4.24
N ASP A 268 23.83 -47.50 -5.07
CA ASP A 268 23.42 -47.89 -6.43
C ASP A 268 22.38 -46.87 -6.95
N SER A 269 22.49 -46.45 -8.21
CA SER A 269 21.49 -45.60 -8.87
C SER A 269 20.66 -46.43 -9.84
N PRO A 270 19.33 -46.26 -9.88
CA PRO A 270 18.60 -46.40 -11.13
C PRO A 270 17.97 -45.07 -11.52
N ARG A 271 18.44 -44.59 -12.67
CA ARG A 271 17.91 -43.50 -13.46
C ARG A 271 16.57 -43.95 -14.08
N ILE A 272 15.44 -43.42 -13.61
CA ILE A 272 14.15 -43.60 -14.28
C ILE A 272 13.88 -42.38 -15.15
N THR A 273 14.01 -42.63 -16.45
CA THR A 273 13.53 -41.79 -17.55
C THR A 273 12.05 -42.09 -17.77
N PHE A 274 11.20 -41.08 -17.90
CA PHE A 274 9.99 -41.21 -18.71
C PHE A 274 9.76 -39.94 -19.52
N CYS A 275 9.87 -40.09 -20.84
CA CYS A 275 9.30 -39.20 -21.84
C CYS A 275 7.85 -39.62 -22.10
N LYS A 276 6.91 -38.69 -22.01
CA LYS A 276 6.12 -38.16 -23.14
C LYS A 276 5.20 -37.04 -22.64
#